data_AF-X1I2A1-F1
#
_entry.id   AF-X1I2A1-F1
#
_cell.length_a   1.000
_cell.length_b   1.000
_cell.length_c   1.000
_cell.angle_alpha   90.00
_cell.angle_beta   90.00
_cell.angle_gamma   90.00
#
_symmetry.space_group_name_H-M   'P 1'
#
loop_
_entity.id
_entity.type
_entity.pdbx_description
1 polymer ?
#
loop_
_entity_poly.entity_id
_entity_poly.type
_entity_poly.pdbx_seq_one_letter_code
_entity_poly.pdbx_strand_id
1 'polypeptide(L)'
;MCANCGASWERKRDITPCCDSPQIEKKLRQEPPDIIWVGHLDAMAVRKAIKLFLACLWLVWREAEGLPVSKPYAIDRLGHNSFIDPWEMTDR
;
A
#
# COMPACT_ATOMS: atom_id res chain seq x y z
N MET A 1 -14.39 -16.19 19.22
CA MET A 1 -14.57 -17.63 19.47
C MET A 1 -14.63 -18.31 18.11
N CYS A 2 -13.80 -19.32 17.85
CA CYS A 2 -13.77 -20.01 16.55
C CYS A 2 -15.07 -20.81 16.34
N ALA A 3 -15.77 -20.60 15.23
CA ALA A 3 -17.01 -21.31 14.92
C ALA A 3 -16.82 -22.82 14.65
N ASN A 4 -15.58 -23.30 14.52
CA ASN A 4 -15.26 -24.72 14.25
C ASN A 4 -14.75 -25.48 15.49
N CYS A 5 -13.97 -24.83 16.38
CA CYS A 5 -13.38 -25.49 17.56
C CYS A 5 -13.72 -24.83 18.92
N GLY A 6 -14.53 -23.78 18.94
CA GLY A 6 -14.95 -23.11 20.19
C GLY A 6 -13.86 -22.33 20.91
N ALA A 7 -12.61 -22.36 20.46
CA ALA A 7 -11.52 -21.65 21.12
C ALA A 7 -11.67 -20.12 21.01
N SER A 8 -11.47 -19.42 22.13
CA SER A 8 -11.41 -17.95 22.19
C SER A 8 -9.94 -17.50 22.14
N TRP A 9 -9.55 -16.78 21.10
CA TRP A 9 -8.21 -16.22 20.99
C TRP A 9 -8.29 -14.69 20.97
N GLU A 10 -7.32 -14.02 21.59
CA GLU A 10 -7.03 -12.61 21.28
C GLU A 10 -6.69 -12.49 19.79
N ARG A 11 -7.23 -11.48 19.11
CA ARG A 11 -7.01 -11.27 17.66
C ARG A 11 -5.52 -11.03 17.39
N LYS A 12 -4.80 -12.08 16.98
CA LYS A 12 -3.51 -11.94 16.30
C LYS A 12 -3.78 -11.70 14.81
N ARG A 13 -3.19 -10.62 14.29
CA ARG A 13 -3.63 -9.90 13.09
C ARG A 13 -3.61 -10.72 11.79
N ASP A 14 -2.78 -11.76 11.68
CA ASP A 14 -2.42 -12.32 10.36
C ASP A 14 -2.53 -13.85 10.24
N ILE A 15 -3.04 -14.55 11.26
CA ILE A 15 -3.26 -15.99 11.20
C ILE A 15 -4.71 -16.22 11.57
N THR A 16 -5.51 -16.73 10.64
CA THR A 16 -6.82 -17.28 10.97
C THR A 16 -6.58 -18.34 12.05
N PRO A 17 -6.99 -18.11 13.32
CA PRO A 17 -6.59 -18.97 14.43
C PRO A 17 -7.46 -20.23 14.50
N CYS A 18 -8.11 -20.62 13.40
CA CYS A 18 -8.74 -21.92 13.34
C CYS A 18 -7.67 -22.96 13.06
N CYS A 19 -7.26 -23.64 14.15
CA CYS A 19 -6.68 -24.98 14.22
C CYS A 19 -5.57 -25.33 13.20
N ASP A 20 -4.38 -25.71 13.71
CA ASP A 20 -3.36 -26.52 13.02
C ASP A 20 -3.87 -27.92 12.62
N SER A 21 -5.14 -28.02 12.24
CA SER A 21 -5.78 -29.16 11.63
C SER A 21 -5.10 -29.37 10.26
N PRO A 22 -4.35 -30.46 10.05
CA PRO A 22 -3.74 -30.75 8.75
C PRO A 22 -4.76 -30.88 7.62
N GLN A 23 -6.06 -31.02 7.96
CA GLN A 23 -7.19 -31.07 7.05
C GLN A 23 -7.66 -29.70 6.53
N ILE A 24 -7.18 -28.58 7.09
CA ILE A 24 -7.58 -27.23 6.67
C ILE A 24 -6.40 -26.58 5.95
N GLU A 25 -6.55 -26.38 4.64
CA GLU A 25 -5.56 -25.65 3.87
C GLU A 25 -5.50 -24.19 4.34
N LYS A 26 -4.34 -23.78 4.88
CA LYS A 26 -4.05 -22.39 5.25
C LYS A 26 -3.90 -21.54 3.99
N LYS A 27 -5.03 -21.11 3.41
CA LYS A 27 -5.03 -20.17 2.29
C LYS A 27 -5.01 -18.73 2.81
N LEU A 28 -4.24 -17.89 2.12
CA LEU A 28 -4.35 -16.45 2.29
C LEU A 28 -5.80 -16.04 2.01
N ARG A 29 -6.38 -15.21 2.88
CA ARG A 29 -7.73 -14.71 2.70
C ARG A 29 -7.77 -13.88 1.41
N GLN A 30 -8.47 -14.37 0.39
CA GLN A 30 -8.65 -13.67 -0.88
C GLN A 30 -9.89 -12.79 -0.81
N GLU A 31 -9.80 -11.59 -1.40
CA GLU A 31 -10.96 -10.73 -1.57
C GLU A 31 -11.86 -11.29 -2.68
N PRO A 32 -13.20 -11.29 -2.51
CA PRO A 32 -14.10 -11.64 -3.59
C PRO A 32 -13.99 -10.63 -4.75
N PRO A 33 -14.31 -11.04 -5.99
CA PRO A 33 -14.28 -10.13 -7.13
C PRO A 33 -15.17 -8.91 -6.86
N ASP A 34 -14.69 -7.73 -7.29
CA ASP A 34 -15.37 -6.43 -7.16
C ASP A 34 -15.58 -5.88 -5.73
N ILE A 35 -14.99 -6.50 -4.70
CA ILE A 35 -15.05 -6.01 -3.32
C ILE A 35 -13.63 -5.78 -2.79
N ILE A 36 -13.32 -4.54 -2.40
CA ILE A 36 -12.07 -4.18 -1.72
C ILE A 36 -12.36 -4.03 -0.23
N TRP A 37 -11.63 -4.74 0.64
CA TRP A 37 -11.77 -4.56 2.08
C TRP A 37 -11.13 -3.25 2.53
N VAL A 38 -11.67 -2.66 3.60
CA VAL A 38 -11.18 -1.40 4.18
C VAL A 38 -9.67 -1.46 4.48
N GLY A 39 -9.19 -2.54 5.09
CA GLY A 39 -7.77 -2.70 5.38
C GLY A 39 -6.89 -2.79 4.13
N HIS A 40 -7.40 -3.35 3.03
CA HIS A 40 -6.67 -3.34 1.76
C HIS A 40 -6.65 -1.94 1.15
N LEU A 41 -7.78 -1.22 1.20
CA LEU A 41 -7.87 0.17 0.75
C LEU A 41 -6.88 1.09 1.49
N ASP A 42 -6.81 0.97 2.82
CA ASP A 42 -5.86 1.72 3.65
C ASP A 42 -4.42 1.40 3.26
N ALA A 43 -4.10 0.11 3.08
CA ALA A 43 -2.77 -0.31 2.62
C ALA A 43 -2.44 0.19 1.20
N MET A 44 -3.43 0.30 0.31
CA MET A 44 -3.25 0.93 -1.00
C MET A 44 -2.95 2.43 -0.88
N ALA A 45 -3.68 3.14 -0.02
CA ALA A 45 -3.49 4.57 0.23
C ALA A 45 -2.08 4.84 0.81
N VAL A 46 -1.65 4.09 1.83
CA VAL A 46 -0.31 4.22 2.42
C VAL A 46 0.77 3.93 1.38
N ARG A 47 0.62 2.88 0.57
CA ARG A 47 1.58 2.58 -0.51
C ARG A 47 1.65 3.71 -1.54
N LYS A 48 0.53 4.34 -1.88
CA LYS A 48 0.50 5.49 -2.79
C LYS A 48 1.20 6.70 -2.18
N ALA A 49 0.94 7.02 -0.92
CA ALA A 49 1.58 8.11 -0.20
C ALA A 49 3.12 7.98 -0.18
N ILE A 50 3.63 6.79 0.17
CA ILE A 50 5.08 6.51 0.18
C ILE A 50 5.71 6.72 -1.20
N LYS A 51 5.06 6.23 -2.26
CA LYS A 51 5.56 6.40 -3.64
C LYS A 51 5.61 7.87 -4.06
N LEU A 52 4.61 8.66 -3.68
CA LEU A 52 4.58 10.09 -3.96
C LEU A 52 5.68 10.82 -3.19
N PHE A 53 5.80 10.57 -1.89
CA PHE A 53 6.85 11.16 -1.06
C PHE A 53 8.25 10.89 -1.62
N LEU A 54 8.56 9.64 -1.97
CA LEU A 54 9.86 9.27 -2.51
C LEU A 54 10.14 9.94 -3.86
N ALA A 55 9.13 10.09 -4.71
CA ALA A 55 9.28 10.80 -5.99
C ALA A 55 9.55 12.30 -5.79
N CYS A 56 8.81 12.95 -4.89
CA CYS A 56 9.00 14.36 -4.53
C CYS A 56 10.37 14.58 -3.88
N LEU A 57 10.77 13.73 -2.94
CA LEU A 57 12.08 13.79 -2.28
C LEU A 57 13.22 13.67 -3.29
N TRP A 58 13.13 12.70 -4.20
CA TRP A 58 14.13 12.53 -5.26
C TRP A 58 14.24 13.79 -6.14
N LEU A 59 13.11 14.40 -6.50
CA LEU A 59 13.09 15.60 -7.34
C LEU A 59 13.79 16.77 -6.66
N VAL A 60 13.38 17.10 -5.43
CA VAL A 60 13.97 18.21 -4.65
C VAL A 60 15.45 17.98 -4.38
N TRP A 61 15.86 16.74 -4.08
CA TRP A 61 17.27 16.43 -3.87
C TRP A 61 18.08 16.60 -5.15
N ARG A 62 17.59 16.10 -6.30
CA ARG A 62 18.29 16.28 -7.59
C ARG A 62 18.50 17.75 -7.93
N GLU A 63 17.49 18.58 -7.69
CA GLU A 63 17.56 20.03 -7.89
C GLU A 63 18.59 20.68 -6.94
N ALA A 64 18.59 20.29 -5.66
CA ALA A 64 19.54 20.82 -4.68
C ALA A 64 21.00 20.51 -5.03
N GLU A 65 21.27 19.35 -5.62
CA GLU A 65 22.62 18.95 -6.08
C GLU A 65 22.97 19.52 -7.46
N GLY A 66 22.07 20.27 -8.11
CA GLY A 66 22.26 20.82 -9.45
C GLY A 66 22.35 19.77 -10.55
N LEU A 67 21.77 18.58 -10.33
CA LEU A 67 21.84 17.47 -11.26
C LEU A 67 20.64 17.49 -12.23
N PRO A 68 20.78 16.98 -13.46
CA PRO A 68 19.70 17.04 -14.45
C PRO A 68 18.47 16.25 -13.98
N VAL A 69 17.29 16.87 -14.04
CA VAL A 69 16.03 16.24 -13.69
C VAL A 69 15.37 15.70 -14.96
N SER A 70 15.05 14.40 -14.96
CA SER A 70 14.22 13.79 -16.01
C SER A 70 12.75 13.94 -15.67
N LYS A 71 11.88 13.89 -16.68
CA LYS A 71 10.43 13.82 -16.45
C LYS A 71 10.07 12.62 -15.55
N PRO A 72 9.10 12.74 -14.64
CA PRO A 72 8.62 11.62 -13.85
C PRO A 72 8.18 10.45 -14.74
N TYR A 73 8.46 9.22 -14.31
CA TYR A 73 8.09 7.99 -15.04
C TYR A 73 6.60 7.95 -15.43
N ALA A 74 5.72 8.46 -14.55
CA ALA A 74 4.29 8.53 -14.82
C ALA A 74 3.96 9.37 -16.06
N ILE A 75 4.67 10.45 -16.29
CA ILE A 75 4.46 11.34 -17.46
C ILE A 75 5.18 10.76 -18.68
N ASP A 76 6.43 10.35 -18.53
CA ASP A 76 7.28 9.93 -19.65
C ASP A 76 6.87 8.57 -20.23
N ARG A 77 6.44 7.63 -19.38
CA ARG A 77 6.20 6.22 -19.77
C ARG A 77 4.75 5.77 -19.64
N LEU A 78 4.00 6.33 -18.71
CA LEU A 78 2.59 5.95 -18.48
C LEU A 78 1.59 6.93 -19.11
N GLY A 79 2.04 8.03 -19.71
CA GLY A 79 1.18 9.00 -20.38
C GLY A 79 0.27 9.78 -19.42
N HIS A 80 0.65 9.90 -18.14
CA HIS A 80 -0.10 10.73 -17.19
C HIS A 80 0.16 12.21 -17.48
N ASN A 81 -0.89 13.03 -17.39
CA ASN A 81 -0.81 14.47 -17.65
C ASN A 81 -0.62 15.33 -16.39
N SER A 82 -0.78 14.73 -15.20
CA SER A 82 -0.61 15.44 -13.93
C SER A 82 0.82 15.34 -13.43
N PHE A 83 1.46 16.50 -13.29
CA PHE A 83 2.69 16.65 -12.51
C PHE A 83 2.30 17.03 -11.08
N ILE A 84 2.99 16.46 -10.11
CA ILE A 84 2.77 16.75 -8.68
C ILE A 84 3.94 17.60 -8.22
N ASP A 85 3.66 18.84 -7.84
CA ASP A 85 4.65 19.74 -7.25
C ASP A 85 4.86 19.38 -5.77
N PRO A 86 6.10 19.07 -5.32
CA PRO A 86 6.40 18.84 -3.91
C PRO A 86 5.93 19.95 -2.98
N TRP A 87 6.01 21.21 -3.41
CA TRP A 87 5.71 22.37 -2.55
C TRP A 87 4.20 22.60 -2.36
N GLU A 88 3.36 22.06 -3.22
CA GLU A 88 1.91 22.02 -3.01
C GLU A 88 1.51 21.03 -1.90
N MET A 89 2.38 20.08 -1.58
CA MET A 89 2.13 19.02 -0.59
C MET A 89 2.67 19.36 0.82
N THR A 90 3.36 20.49 0.99
CA THR A 90 3.85 20.93 2.30
C THR A 90 2.78 21.74 3.03
N ASP A 91 2.71 21.59 4.35
CA ASP A 91 1.89 22.45 5.20
C ASP A 91 2.28 23.93 5.01
N ARG A 92 1.28 24.82 5.03
CA ARG A 92 1.47 26.28 4.87
C ARG A 92 1.80 26.96 6.18
#